data_AF-A0A7X5DC52-F1
#
_entry.id   AF-A0A7X5DC52-F1
#
_cell.length_a   1.000
_cell.length_b   1.000
_cell.length_c   1.000
_cell.angle_alpha   90.00
_cell.angle_beta   90.00
_cell.angle_gamma   90.00
#
_symmetry.space_group_name_H-M   'P 1'
#
loop_
_entity.id
_entity.type
_entity.pdbx_description
1 polymer ?
#
loop_
_entity_poly.entity_id
_entity_poly.type
_entity_poly.pdbx_seq_one_letter_code
_entity_poly.pdbx_strand_id
1 'polypeptide(L)'
;MIAKQDCISQGIFVDYLNRKEFCDMAKDEFTMDNFIALKEQEAREEGAYKKSITMVINLYNNNVPIDIIASSAEITEKEVLAIIKQYRDR
;
A
#
# COMPACT_ATOMS: atom_id res chain seq x y z
N MET A 1 10.45 -1.34 -17.65
CA MET A 1 9.31 -2.28 -17.73
C MET A 1 9.92 -3.68 -17.67
N ILE A 2 9.65 -4.47 -16.63
CA ILE A 2 10.20 -5.82 -16.52
C ILE A 2 9.46 -6.72 -17.54
N ALA A 3 10.20 -7.51 -18.32
CA ALA A 3 9.60 -8.37 -19.33
C ALA A 3 8.88 -9.56 -18.67
N LYS A 4 7.78 -10.02 -19.28
CA LYS A 4 6.96 -11.14 -18.77
C LYS A 4 7.76 -12.39 -18.41
N GLN A 5 8.83 -12.67 -19.17
CA GLN A 5 9.71 -13.82 -18.95
C GLN A 5 10.59 -13.68 -17.71
N ASP A 6 10.95 -12.44 -17.34
CA ASP A 6 11.76 -12.16 -16.15
C ASP A 6 10.96 -12.31 -14.87
N CYS A 7 9.66 -11.96 -14.88
CA CYS A 7 8.77 -12.18 -13.74
C CYS A 7 8.58 -13.68 -13.40
N ILE A 8 8.61 -14.53 -14.43
CA ILE A 8 8.49 -15.99 -14.27
C ILE A 8 9.81 -16.58 -13.75
N SER A 9 10.96 -16.15 -14.29
CA SER A 9 12.26 -16.67 -13.87
C SER A 9 12.64 -16.27 -12.44
N GLN A 10 12.16 -15.10 -11.98
CA GLN A 10 12.42 -14.59 -10.63
C GLN A 10 11.50 -15.19 -9.55
N GLY A 11 10.62 -16.13 -9.90
CA GLY A 11 9.74 -16.80 -8.91
C GLY A 11 8.66 -15.89 -8.31
N ILE A 12 8.56 -14.63 -8.75
CA ILE A 12 7.60 -13.63 -8.26
C ILE A 12 6.16 -14.15 -8.37
N PHE A 13 5.87 -14.91 -9.43
CA PHE A 13 4.56 -15.55 -9.61
C PHE A 13 4.29 -16.65 -8.56
N VAL A 14 5.29 -17.47 -8.23
CA VAL A 14 5.16 -18.58 -7.27
C VAL A 14 5.00 -18.05 -5.85
N ASP A 15 5.75 -17.01 -5.49
CA ASP A 15 5.64 -16.38 -4.17
C ASP A 15 4.29 -15.67 -3.96
N TYR A 16 3.71 -15.15 -5.04
CA TYR A 16 2.37 -14.55 -5.02
C TYR A 16 1.26 -15.60 -4.88
N LEU A 17 1.38 -16.74 -5.57
CA LEU A 17 0.43 -17.87 -5.50
C LEU A 17 0.39 -18.56 -4.13
N ASN A 18 1.47 -18.47 -3.33
CA ASN A 18 1.55 -19.09 -2.01
C ASN A 18 0.95 -18.23 -0.88
N ARG A 19 0.42 -17.04 -1.18
CA ARG A 19 -0.31 -16.23 -0.19
C ARG A 19 -1.65 -16.89 0.10
N LYS A 20 -2.01 -16.97 1.38
CA LYS A 20 -3.22 -17.66 1.88
C LYS A 20 -4.52 -17.23 1.17
N GLU A 21 -4.57 -15.98 0.70
CA GLU A 21 -5.67 -15.39 -0.07
C GLU A 21 -5.87 -16.03 -1.46
N PHE A 22 -4.81 -16.58 -2.05
CA PHE A 22 -4.86 -17.24 -3.36
C PHE A 22 -5.37 -18.68 -3.28
N CYS A 23 -5.10 -19.38 -2.17
CA CYS A 23 -5.63 -20.72 -1.92
C CYS A 23 -7.16 -20.74 -1.85
N ASP A 24 -7.78 -19.67 -1.35
CA ASP A 24 -9.25 -19.54 -1.32
C ASP A 24 -9.81 -19.16 -2.70
N MET A 25 -9.09 -18.34 -3.49
CA MET A 25 -9.47 -18.03 -4.88
C MET A 25 -9.33 -19.21 -5.84
N ALA A 26 -8.43 -20.17 -5.60
CA ALA A 26 -8.21 -21.32 -6.49
C ALA A 26 -9.43 -22.27 -6.65
N LYS A 27 -10.52 -22.05 -5.90
CA LYS A 27 -11.79 -22.77 -6.10
C LYS A 27 -12.60 -22.23 -7.29
N ASP A 28 -12.36 -20.98 -7.69
CA ASP A 28 -12.89 -20.37 -8.90
C ASP A 28 -11.71 -20.04 -9.85
N GLU A 29 -11.88 -20.18 -11.17
CA GLU A 29 -10.79 -19.90 -12.11
C GLU A 29 -10.26 -18.47 -11.95
N PHE A 30 -9.07 -18.33 -11.34
CA PHE A 30 -8.39 -17.03 -11.25
C PHE A 30 -7.85 -16.65 -12.63
N THR A 31 -8.55 -15.74 -13.31
CA THR A 31 -8.18 -15.27 -14.65
C THR A 31 -7.13 -14.15 -14.60
N MET A 32 -6.49 -13.88 -15.75
CA MET A 32 -5.58 -12.74 -15.88
C MET A 32 -6.30 -11.39 -15.61
N ASP A 33 -7.59 -11.29 -15.93
CA ASP A 33 -8.38 -10.09 -15.65
C ASP A 33 -8.56 -9.87 -14.14
N ASN A 34 -8.74 -10.94 -13.37
CA ASN A 34 -8.76 -10.87 -11.90
C ASN A 34 -7.42 -10.38 -11.33
N PHE A 35 -6.30 -10.82 -11.91
CA PHE A 35 -4.96 -10.34 -11.53
C PHE A 35 -4.78 -8.85 -11.81
N ILE A 36 -5.17 -8.38 -13.00
CA ILE A 36 -5.06 -6.98 -13.39
C ILE A 36 -5.91 -6.11 -12.45
N ALA A 37 -7.17 -6.50 -12.20
CA ALA A 37 -8.06 -5.79 -11.29
C ALA A 37 -7.47 -5.68 -9.88
N LEU A 38 -6.88 -6.76 -9.36
CA LEU A 38 -6.18 -6.76 -8.08
C LEU A 38 -4.97 -5.82 -8.09
N LYS A 39 -4.13 -5.83 -9.14
CA LYS A 39 -2.98 -4.93 -9.24
C LYS A 39 -3.37 -3.45 -9.37
N GLU A 40 -4.44 -3.15 -10.08
CA GLU A 40 -4.99 -1.79 -10.16
C GLU A 40 -5.58 -1.34 -8.83
N GLN A 41 -6.17 -2.24 -8.04
CA GLN A 41 -6.62 -1.95 -6.70
C GLN A 41 -5.44 -1.71 -5.75
N GLU A 42 -4.45 -2.60 -5.72
CA GLU A 42 -3.22 -2.45 -4.92
C GLU A 42 -2.51 -1.12 -5.24
N ALA A 43 -2.40 -0.74 -6.52
CA ALA A 43 -1.79 0.52 -6.93
C ALA A 43 -2.59 1.76 -6.50
N ARG A 44 -3.93 1.69 -6.50
CA ARG A 44 -4.79 2.77 -6.00
C ARG A 44 -4.65 2.95 -4.49
N GLU A 45 -4.61 1.83 -3.76
CA GLU A 45 -4.43 1.83 -2.31
C GLU A 45 -3.04 2.36 -1.92
N GLU A 46 -1.97 1.94 -2.60
CA GLU A 46 -0.63 2.51 -2.41
C GLU A 46 -0.60 4.01 -2.74
N GLY A 47 -1.29 4.44 -3.80
CA GLY A 47 -1.39 5.84 -4.18
C GLY A 47 -2.11 6.68 -3.12
N ALA A 48 -3.19 6.15 -2.54
CA ALA A 48 -3.92 6.78 -1.45
C ALA A 48 -3.05 6.88 -0.18
N TYR A 49 -2.33 5.80 0.16
CA TYR A 49 -1.43 5.76 1.30
C TYR A 49 -0.26 6.75 1.17
N LYS A 50 0.35 6.88 -0.02
CA LYS A 50 1.38 7.90 -0.26
C LYS A 50 0.84 9.32 -0.07
N LYS A 51 -0.38 9.58 -0.56
CA LYS A 51 -1.04 10.89 -0.39
C LYS A 51 -1.32 11.20 1.09
N SER A 52 -1.79 10.22 1.86
CA SER A 52 -2.04 10.43 3.30
C SER A 52 -0.75 10.73 4.06
N ILE A 53 0.35 10.02 3.77
CA ILE A 53 1.67 10.33 4.34
C ILE A 53 2.12 11.75 4.01
N THR A 54 2.05 12.15 2.73
CA THR A 54 2.42 13.51 2.31
C THR A 54 1.59 14.57 3.03
N MET A 55 0.29 14.33 3.21
CA MET A 55 -0.59 15.24 3.94
C MET A 55 -0.19 15.37 5.41
N VAL A 56 0.04 14.24 6.10
CA VAL A 56 0.48 14.21 7.50
C VAL A 56 1.76 15.02 7.69
N ILE A 57 2.76 14.81 6.84
CA ILE A 57 4.05 15.54 6.92
C ILE A 57 3.86 17.04 6.67
N ASN A 58 3.05 17.42 5.67
CA ASN A 58 2.78 18.83 5.37
C ASN A 58 2.08 19.54 6.52
N LEU A 59 1.04 18.93 7.11
CA LEU A 59 0.33 19.52 8.24
C LEU A 59 1.22 19.60 9.48
N TYR A 60 2.03 18.58 9.71
CA TYR A 60 3.02 18.56 10.80
C TYR A 60 4.03 19.71 10.67
N ASN A 61 4.58 19.93 9.47
CA ASN A 61 5.51 21.03 9.19
C ASN A 61 4.88 22.42 9.36
N ASN A 62 3.55 22.52 9.26
CA ASN A 62 2.80 23.75 9.53
C ASN A 62 2.37 23.89 11.00
N ASN A 63 2.93 23.09 11.91
CA ASN A 63 2.62 23.08 13.35
C ASN A 63 1.14 22.80 13.68
N VAL A 64 0.45 22.04 12.83
CA VAL A 64 -0.92 21.60 13.11
C VAL A 64 -0.92 20.58 14.25
N PRO A 65 -1.83 20.69 15.24
CA PRO A 65 -1.96 19.71 16.32
C PRO A 65 -2.20 18.27 15.83
N ILE A 66 -1.63 17.29 16.54
CA ILE A 66 -1.63 15.87 16.13
C ILE A 66 -3.05 15.30 16.04
N ASP A 67 -3.94 15.67 16.94
CA ASP A 67 -5.36 15.29 16.97
C ASP A 67 -6.12 15.78 15.73
N ILE A 68 -5.82 17.00 15.27
CA ILE A 68 -6.39 17.57 14.04
C ILE A 68 -5.84 16.87 12.81
N ILE A 69 -4.54 16.54 12.80
CA ILE A 69 -3.91 15.77 11.71
C ILE A 69 -4.52 14.39 11.61
N ALA A 70 -4.67 13.69 12.74
CA ALA A 70 -5.27 12.36 12.84
C ALA A 70 -6.70 12.38 12.27
N SER A 71 -7.51 13.35 12.71
CA SER A 71 -8.87 13.54 12.20
C SER A 71 -8.92 13.83 10.71
N SER A 72 -8.03 14.69 10.20
CA SER A 72 -8.00 15.08 8.78
C SER A 72 -7.53 13.96 7.87
N ALA A 73 -6.60 13.13 8.34
CA ALA A 73 -6.03 12.00 7.62
C ALA A 73 -6.81 10.69 7.84
N GLU A 74 -7.87 10.71 8.66
CA GLU A 74 -8.68 9.55 9.02
C GLU A 74 -7.82 8.38 9.57
N ILE A 75 -6.78 8.71 10.35
CA ILE A 75 -5.89 7.76 11.01
C ILE A 75 -5.78 8.09 12.50
N THR A 76 -5.19 7.19 13.27
CA THR A 76 -4.97 7.40 14.70
C THR A 76 -3.79 8.33 14.98
N GLU A 77 -3.80 9.02 16.12
CA GLU A 77 -2.66 9.83 16.56
C GLU A 77 -1.34 9.01 16.66
N LYS A 78 -1.46 7.73 17.02
CA LYS A 78 -0.32 6.80 17.08
C LYS A 78 0.30 6.59 15.69
N GLU A 79 -0.53 6.45 14.65
CA GLU A 79 -0.07 6.33 13.27
C GLU A 79 0.56 7.63 12.77
N VAL A 80 -0.02 8.79 13.10
CA VAL A 80 0.57 10.10 12.83
C VAL A 80 1.98 10.21 13.42
N LEU A 81 2.14 9.85 14.69
CA LEU A 81 3.44 9.87 15.38
C LEU A 81 4.45 8.90 14.75
N ALA A 82 4.02 7.72 14.33
CA ALA A 82 4.88 6.75 13.66
C ALA A 82 5.38 7.28 12.31
N ILE A 83 4.51 7.90 11.50
CA ILE A 83 4.86 8.54 10.23
C ILE A 83 5.86 9.67 10.44
N ILE A 84 5.62 10.56 11.42
CA ILE A 84 6.53 11.68 11.74
C ILE A 84 7.90 11.16 12.19
N LYS A 85 7.93 10.11 13.02
CA LYS A 85 9.18 9.50 13.47
C LYS A 85 9.98 8.94 12.29
N GLN A 86 9.36 8.16 11.41
CA GLN A 86 10.01 7.64 10.21
C GLN A 86 10.50 8.75 9.26
N TYR A 87 9.80 9.88 9.20
CA TYR A 87 10.23 11.03 8.41
C TYR A 87 11.47 11.74 8.99
N ARG A 88 11.59 11.81 10.32
CA ARG A 88 12.73 12.42 11.01
C ARG A 88 13.99 11.54 11.03
N ASP A 89 13.82 10.22 11.04
CA ASP A 89 14.91 9.24 11.09
C ASP A 89 15.50 8.92 9.68
N ARG A 90 15.02 9.59 8.64
CA ARG A 90 15.52 9.52 7.25
C ARG A 90 16.52 10.63 6.95
#